data_AF-A0A1W7RCX7-F1
#
_entry.id   AF-A0A1W7RCX7-F1
#
_cell.length_a   1.000
_cell.length_b   1.000
_cell.length_c   1.000
_cell.angle_alpha   90.00
_cell.angle_beta   90.00
_cell.angle_gamma   90.00
#
_symmetry.space_group_name_H-M   'P 1'
#
loop_
_entity.id
_entity.type
_entity.pdbx_description
1 polymer ?
#
loop_
_entity_poly.entity_id
_entity_poly.type
_entity_poly.pdbx_seq_one_letter_code
_entity_poly.pdbx_strand_id
1 'polypeptide(L)'
;MSGFSLDLGPVKEPIGFIKFLQWIFSIFAFATCGGYSGQTSIFLMCKNAQNITWTRDFFYPFRLSKISFGPLESTAKCNNTWSSSVYLVGDFASSAEFFVTFAVLVFLYCTAALILYLGYMHLYRGAGKLPMIDFIITVIISFLWLVSTSAWAKALVDIKTSTGSNIVTGTEYCTTQPGFCHFNEIRRMGSLNVSVVVGFLNLILWAGNAWFVYKETNLHNPPSSASPNDTSSPSPSGM
;
A
#
# COMPACT_ATOMS: atom_id res chain seq x y z
N MET A 1 5.89 31.73 23.70
CA MET A 1 5.64 31.22 22.35
C MET A 1 6.76 30.25 22.03
N SER A 2 6.52 28.94 22.01
CA SER A 2 7.56 27.99 21.57
C SER A 2 7.76 28.17 20.07
N GLY A 3 8.90 28.75 19.70
CA GLY A 3 9.29 28.92 18.31
C GLY A 3 9.61 27.57 17.68
N PHE A 4 9.30 27.42 16.39
CA PHE A 4 9.75 26.30 15.58
C PHE A 4 11.29 26.36 15.48
N SER A 5 11.98 25.44 16.15
CA SER A 5 13.42 25.23 15.96
C SER A 5 13.62 23.90 15.23
N LEU A 6 14.18 23.96 14.03
CA LEU A 6 14.46 22.78 13.22
C LEU A 6 15.69 22.07 13.80
N ASP A 7 15.48 21.00 14.56
CA ASP A 7 16.55 20.13 15.04
C ASP A 7 16.47 18.79 14.29
N LEU A 8 17.58 18.38 13.68
CA LEU A 8 17.72 17.10 12.97
C LEU A 8 18.19 15.96 13.89
N GLY A 9 18.57 16.27 15.14
CA GLY A 9 18.87 15.28 16.18
C GLY A 9 17.80 14.19 16.34
N PRO A 10 16.50 14.54 16.38
CA PRO A 10 15.38 13.60 16.42
C PRO A 10 15.29 12.59 15.27
N VAL A 11 15.80 12.91 14.07
CA VAL A 11 15.83 11.97 12.93
C VAL A 11 16.91 10.90 13.12
N LYS A 12 17.92 11.19 13.94
CA LYS A 12 18.94 10.20 14.36
C LYS A 12 18.44 9.31 15.50
N GLU A 13 17.38 9.71 16.21
CA GLU A 13 16.71 8.82 17.16
C GLU A 13 15.93 7.72 16.41
N PRO A 14 15.85 6.50 16.96
CA PRO A 14 15.20 5.37 16.29
C PRO A 14 13.73 5.65 15.95
N ILE A 15 13.02 6.45 16.76
CA ILE A 15 11.62 6.81 16.54
C ILE A 15 11.43 7.71 15.31
N GLY A 16 12.28 8.72 15.12
CA GLY A 16 12.23 9.62 13.97
C GLY A 16 12.69 8.93 12.69
N PHE A 17 13.74 8.10 12.79
CA PHE A 17 14.25 7.34 11.64
C PHE A 17 13.22 6.35 11.08
N ILE A 18 12.54 5.59 11.94
CA ILE A 18 11.51 4.63 11.49
C ILE A 18 10.33 5.36 10.83
N LYS A 19 9.90 6.51 11.37
CA LYS A 19 8.82 7.32 10.78
C LYS A 19 9.21 7.90 9.41
N PHE A 20 10.47 8.27 9.23
CA PHE A 20 11.00 8.68 7.93
C PHE A 20 10.99 7.53 6.93
N LEU A 21 11.39 6.32 7.33
CA LEU A 21 11.28 5.14 6.47
C LEU A 21 9.82 4.83 6.10
N GLN A 22 8.89 4.86 7.08
CA GLN A 22 7.46 4.66 6.84
C GLN A 22 6.91 5.66 5.81
N TRP A 23 7.34 6.92 5.90
CA TRP A 23 6.99 7.96 4.95
C TRP A 23 7.43 7.60 3.52
N ILE A 24 8.68 7.16 3.35
CA ILE A 24 9.20 6.70 2.05
C ILE A 24 8.43 5.50 1.52
N PHE A 25 8.22 4.47 2.33
CA PHE A 25 7.53 3.26 1.90
C PHE A 25 6.05 3.51 1.58
N SER A 26 5.40 4.48 2.23
CA SER A 26 4.05 4.91 1.86
C SER A 26 4.00 5.51 0.46
N ILE A 27 5.01 6.32 0.08
CA ILE A 27 5.14 6.87 -1.27
C ILE A 27 5.28 5.76 -2.30
N PHE A 28 6.18 4.82 -2.05
CA PHE A 28 6.34 3.68 -2.95
C PHE A 28 5.05 2.87 -3.06
N ALA A 29 4.32 2.64 -1.97
CA ALA A 29 3.06 1.90 -2.00
C ALA A 29 2.00 2.54 -2.91
N PHE A 30 1.68 3.84 -2.71
CA PHE A 30 0.64 4.49 -3.53
C PHE A 30 1.13 4.79 -4.95
N ALA A 31 2.41 5.13 -5.15
CA ALA A 31 2.93 5.46 -6.48
C ALA A 31 3.03 4.22 -7.39
N THR A 32 3.47 3.08 -6.84
CA THR A 32 3.63 1.84 -7.62
C THR A 32 2.31 1.17 -7.98
N CYS A 33 1.26 1.37 -7.17
CA CYS A 33 -0.10 0.85 -7.43
C CYS A 33 -0.95 1.86 -8.23
N GLY A 34 -1.02 3.12 -7.79
CA GLY A 34 -1.84 4.16 -8.42
C GLY A 34 -1.30 4.66 -9.77
N GLY A 35 0.03 4.59 -9.97
CA GLY A 35 0.66 4.96 -11.24
C GLY A 35 0.81 3.80 -12.24
N TYR A 36 0.27 2.62 -11.93
CA TYR A 36 0.48 1.44 -12.77
C TYR A 36 -0.41 1.44 -14.02
N SER A 37 0.22 1.22 -15.16
CA SER A 37 -0.43 0.84 -16.43
C SER A 37 0.26 -0.40 -16.98
N GLY A 38 -0.51 -1.45 -17.23
CA GLY A 38 -0.05 -2.72 -17.78
C GLY A 38 -0.71 -2.99 -19.13
N GLN A 39 -0.06 -3.84 -19.95
CA GLN A 39 -0.61 -4.28 -21.23
C GLN A 39 -0.81 -5.80 -21.22
N THR A 40 -1.97 -6.27 -21.65
CA THR A 40 -2.24 -7.68 -21.92
C THR A 40 -2.43 -7.90 -23.42
N SER A 41 -1.88 -8.99 -23.96
CA SER A 41 -1.96 -9.30 -25.39
C SER A 41 -2.39 -10.75 -25.63
N ILE A 42 -3.43 -10.95 -26.43
CA ILE A 42 -3.88 -12.28 -26.84
C ILE A 42 -3.44 -12.52 -28.29
N PHE A 43 -2.86 -13.69 -28.58
CA PHE A 43 -2.48 -14.05 -29.93
C PHE A 43 -3.52 -15.01 -30.53
N LEU A 44 -4.05 -14.64 -31.69
CA LEU A 44 -5.04 -15.40 -32.43
C LEU A 44 -4.40 -15.90 -33.72
N MET A 45 -4.46 -17.21 -33.94
CA MET A 45 -4.14 -17.82 -35.23
C MET A 45 -5.45 -18.02 -35.99
N CYS A 46 -5.62 -17.35 -37.13
CA CYS A 46 -6.77 -17.56 -38.00
C CYS A 46 -6.51 -18.68 -39.00
N LYS A 47 -7.57 -19.42 -39.40
CA LYS A 47 -7.50 -20.46 -40.46
C LYS A 47 -6.93 -19.94 -41.79
N ASN A 48 -6.99 -18.62 -42.04
CA ASN A 48 -6.39 -17.95 -43.20
C ASN A 48 -4.90 -17.53 -43.00
N ALA A 49 -4.20 -18.13 -42.04
CA ALA A 49 -2.77 -17.90 -41.75
C ALA A 49 -2.37 -16.46 -41.36
N GLN A 50 -3.34 -15.59 -41.05
CA GLN A 50 -3.06 -14.29 -40.48
C GLN A 50 -3.02 -14.38 -38.96
N ASN A 51 -1.84 -14.07 -38.44
CA ASN A 51 -1.56 -13.98 -37.02
C ASN A 51 -1.96 -12.58 -36.51
N ILE A 52 -2.91 -12.52 -35.58
CA ILE A 52 -3.41 -11.26 -35.04
C ILE A 52 -3.05 -11.18 -33.57
N THR A 53 -2.36 -10.12 -33.18
CA THR A 53 -2.10 -9.82 -31.76
C THR A 53 -3.10 -8.79 -31.29
N TRP A 54 -3.87 -9.15 -30.28
CA TRP A 54 -4.86 -8.27 -29.67
C TRP A 54 -4.36 -7.70 -28.35
N THR A 55 -3.92 -6.43 -28.37
CA THR A 55 -3.39 -5.76 -27.18
C THR A 55 -4.44 -4.84 -26.54
N ARG A 56 -4.55 -4.90 -25.21
CA ARG A 56 -5.33 -3.96 -24.40
C ARG A 56 -4.55 -3.52 -23.17
N ASP A 57 -4.68 -2.24 -22.87
CA ASP A 57 -4.09 -1.62 -21.69
C ASP A 57 -5.08 -1.70 -20.52
N PHE A 58 -4.58 -2.02 -19.34
CA PHE A 58 -5.32 -1.97 -18.09
C PHE A 58 -4.55 -1.13 -17.07
N PHE A 59 -5.28 -0.33 -16.30
CA PHE A 59 -4.69 0.68 -15.41
C PHE A 59 -5.48 0.71 -14.10
N TYR A 60 -4.92 1.35 -13.07
CA TYR A 60 -5.63 1.63 -11.82
C TYR A 60 -6.92 2.42 -12.10
N PRO A 61 -8.11 2.04 -11.60
CA PRO A 61 -8.34 1.14 -10.47
C PRO A 61 -8.68 -0.31 -10.86
N PHE A 62 -8.10 -0.90 -11.90
CA PHE A 62 -8.24 -2.33 -12.22
C PHE A 62 -9.70 -2.81 -12.38
N ARG A 63 -10.52 -2.01 -13.08
CA ARG A 63 -11.89 -2.37 -13.47
C ARG A 63 -11.88 -3.22 -14.73
N LEU A 64 -11.39 -4.46 -14.63
CA LEU A 64 -11.25 -5.38 -15.76
C LEU A 64 -12.60 -5.63 -16.45
N SER A 65 -13.70 -5.67 -15.70
CA SER A 65 -15.07 -5.81 -16.20
C SER A 65 -15.52 -4.73 -17.19
N LYS A 66 -14.91 -3.54 -17.16
CA LYS A 66 -15.24 -2.43 -18.09
C LYS A 66 -14.31 -2.36 -19.28
N ILE A 67 -13.22 -3.13 -19.27
CA ILE A 67 -12.26 -3.20 -20.37
C ILE A 67 -12.75 -4.29 -21.33
N SER A 68 -13.43 -3.86 -22.38
CA SER A 68 -13.77 -4.74 -23.48
C SER A 68 -12.61 -4.84 -24.47
N PHE A 69 -12.26 -6.06 -24.83
CA PHE A 69 -11.71 -6.33 -26.14
C PHE A 69 -12.82 -5.96 -27.15
N GLY A 70 -12.74 -4.74 -27.73
CA GLY A 70 -13.74 -4.22 -28.69
C GLY A 70 -13.96 -5.12 -29.93
N PRO A 71 -14.68 -4.69 -30.97
CA PRO A 71 -14.72 -5.47 -32.21
C PRO A 71 -13.31 -5.49 -32.86
N LEU A 72 -12.88 -6.62 -33.41
CA LEU A 72 -11.66 -6.68 -34.21
C LEU A 72 -11.80 -5.73 -35.42
N GLU A 73 -10.78 -4.89 -35.64
CA GLU A 73 -10.70 -3.97 -36.78
C GLU A 73 -10.89 -4.72 -38.11
N SER A 74 -11.63 -4.10 -39.02
CA SER A 74 -12.28 -4.70 -40.20
C SER A 74 -11.38 -5.39 -41.23
N THR A 75 -10.05 -5.29 -41.12
CA THR A 75 -9.08 -5.96 -42.00
C THR A 75 -8.67 -7.35 -41.51
N ALA A 76 -9.05 -7.72 -40.28
CA ALA A 76 -8.66 -8.95 -39.58
C ALA A 76 -9.88 -9.80 -39.19
N LYS A 77 -10.93 -9.78 -40.02
CA LYS A 77 -12.12 -10.61 -39.80
C LYS A 77 -11.77 -12.07 -40.04
N CYS A 78 -11.45 -12.77 -38.95
CA CYS A 78 -11.51 -14.21 -38.86
C CYS A 78 -12.98 -14.63 -39.11
N ASN A 79 -13.36 -14.75 -40.39
CA ASN A 79 -14.66 -15.14 -40.93
C ASN A 79 -15.90 -14.76 -40.07
N ASN A 80 -16.10 -13.47 -39.81
CA ASN A 80 -17.26 -12.90 -39.08
C ASN A 80 -17.58 -13.45 -37.68
N THR A 81 -16.73 -14.27 -37.07
CA THR A 81 -17.04 -14.98 -35.82
C THR A 81 -16.84 -14.18 -34.52
N TRP A 82 -16.36 -12.93 -34.60
CA TRP A 82 -15.95 -12.13 -33.43
C TRP A 82 -16.75 -10.81 -33.34
N SER A 83 -18.08 -10.91 -33.33
CA SER A 83 -19.00 -9.76 -33.18
C SER A 83 -19.30 -9.37 -31.73
N SER A 84 -18.93 -10.21 -30.77
CA SER A 84 -19.20 -9.99 -29.34
C SER A 84 -17.97 -9.45 -28.63
N SER A 85 -18.15 -8.34 -27.92
CA SER A 85 -17.12 -7.78 -27.04
C SER A 85 -16.82 -8.75 -25.90
N VAL A 86 -15.57 -9.21 -25.82
CA VAL A 86 -15.11 -10.04 -24.70
C VAL A 86 -14.64 -9.10 -23.61
N TYR A 87 -15.26 -9.17 -22.44
CA TYR A 87 -14.86 -8.40 -21.26
C TYR A 87 -13.88 -9.22 -20.43
N LEU A 88 -12.86 -8.56 -19.85
CA LEU A 88 -12.06 -9.25 -18.84
C LEU A 88 -12.91 -9.48 -17.59
N VAL A 89 -12.75 -10.64 -16.96
CA VAL A 89 -13.51 -11.01 -15.76
C VAL A 89 -12.87 -10.37 -14.52
N GLY A 90 -13.68 -9.69 -13.71
CA GLY A 90 -13.31 -9.19 -12.38
C GLY A 90 -13.38 -7.67 -12.22
N ASP A 91 -13.85 -7.22 -11.05
CA ASP A 91 -13.68 -5.83 -10.60
C ASP A 91 -12.83 -5.85 -9.31
N PHE A 92 -11.59 -5.40 -9.41
CA PHE A 92 -10.63 -5.36 -8.30
C PHE A 92 -10.41 -3.94 -7.77
N ALA A 93 -11.24 -2.99 -8.19
CA ALA A 93 -11.11 -1.58 -7.83
C ALA A 93 -11.22 -1.34 -6.34
N SER A 94 -12.15 -2.00 -5.66
CA SER A 94 -12.36 -1.77 -4.23
C SER A 94 -11.09 -2.03 -3.41
N SER A 95 -10.37 -3.11 -3.69
CA SER A 95 -9.15 -3.47 -2.95
C SER A 95 -7.98 -2.53 -3.27
N ALA A 96 -7.82 -2.17 -4.55
CA ALA A 96 -6.78 -1.24 -4.99
C ALA A 96 -7.02 0.18 -4.46
N GLU A 97 -8.25 0.68 -4.55
CA GLU A 97 -8.66 1.99 -4.06
C GLU A 97 -8.50 2.08 -2.54
N PHE A 98 -8.88 1.04 -1.79
CA PHE A 98 -8.67 0.99 -0.35
C PHE A 98 -7.18 1.07 0.02
N PHE A 99 -6.32 0.31 -0.65
CA PHE A 99 -4.87 0.32 -0.39
C PHE A 99 -4.23 1.68 -0.72
N VAL A 100 -4.54 2.26 -1.89
CA VAL A 100 -3.96 3.54 -2.34
C VAL A 100 -4.45 4.70 -1.47
N THR A 101 -5.75 4.78 -1.17
CA THR A 101 -6.30 5.85 -0.32
C THR A 101 -5.71 5.79 1.09
N PHE A 102 -5.59 4.59 1.66
CA PHE A 102 -4.98 4.42 2.96
C PHE A 102 -3.49 4.78 2.97
N ALA A 103 -2.75 4.43 1.92
CA ALA A 103 -1.35 4.84 1.75
C ALA A 103 -1.15 6.37 1.65
N VAL A 104 -2.10 7.09 1.06
CA VAL A 104 -2.08 8.57 1.06
C VAL A 104 -2.35 9.14 2.45
N LEU A 105 -3.31 8.58 3.20
CA LEU A 105 -3.58 9.01 4.59
C LEU A 105 -2.38 8.79 5.50
N VAL A 106 -1.72 7.64 5.37
CA VAL A 106 -0.50 7.32 6.13
C VAL A 106 0.64 8.27 5.78
N PHE A 107 0.83 8.60 4.51
CA PHE A 107 1.82 9.59 4.06
C PHE A 107 1.60 10.95 4.73
N LEU A 108 0.35 11.43 4.78
CA LEU A 108 0.00 12.70 5.44
C LEU A 108 0.25 12.64 6.95
N TYR A 109 -0.14 11.55 7.60
CA TYR A 109 0.13 11.35 9.03
C TYR A 109 1.63 11.32 9.34
N CYS A 110 2.43 10.58 8.58
CA CYS A 110 3.89 10.55 8.77
C CYS A 110 4.52 11.93 8.55
N THR A 111 4.01 12.73 7.62
CA THR A 111 4.47 14.10 7.39
C THR A 111 4.15 15.00 8.60
N ALA A 112 2.93 14.92 9.14
CA ALA A 112 2.54 15.66 10.34
C ALA A 112 3.38 15.24 11.57
N ALA A 113 3.60 13.93 11.76
CA ALA A 113 4.43 13.40 12.83
C ALA A 113 5.89 13.85 12.71
N LEU A 114 6.46 13.85 11.51
CA LEU A 114 7.82 14.35 11.26
C LEU A 114 7.95 15.85 11.57
N ILE A 115 6.96 16.67 11.20
CA ILE A 115 6.95 18.10 11.55
C ILE A 115 6.91 18.28 13.07
N LEU A 116 6.11 17.48 13.77
CA LEU A 116 6.00 17.52 15.23
C LEU A 116 7.32 17.11 15.90
N TYR A 117 7.98 16.07 15.41
CA TYR A 117 9.28 15.63 15.92
C TYR A 117 10.40 16.63 15.62
N LEU A 118 10.49 17.14 14.39
CA LEU A 118 11.55 18.08 14.02
C LEU A 118 11.41 19.47 14.65
N GLY A 119 10.18 19.94 14.85
CA GLY A 119 9.90 21.32 15.28
C GLY A 119 9.50 21.48 16.75
N TYR A 120 8.93 20.45 17.36
CA TYR A 120 8.31 20.53 18.69
C TYR A 120 8.67 19.35 19.60
N MET A 121 9.88 18.81 19.46
CA MET A 121 10.36 17.68 20.29
C MET A 121 10.24 17.95 21.80
N HIS A 122 10.51 19.20 22.23
CA HIS A 122 10.36 19.61 23.64
C HIS A 122 8.93 19.47 24.16
N LEU A 123 7.92 19.65 23.29
CA LEU A 123 6.51 19.51 23.64
C LEU A 123 6.09 18.04 23.62
N TYR A 124 6.63 17.26 22.69
CA TYR A 124 6.39 15.82 22.57
C TYR A 124 6.86 15.05 23.83
N ARG A 125 8.07 15.35 24.34
CA ARG A 125 8.58 14.78 25.61
C ARG A 125 7.98 15.45 26.86
N GLY A 126 7.67 16.74 26.79
CA GLY A 126 7.17 17.49 27.95
C GLY A 126 5.72 17.16 28.35
N ALA A 127 4.89 16.77 27.38
CA ALA A 127 3.51 16.36 27.62
C ALA A 127 3.36 14.84 27.48
N GLY A 128 3.45 14.09 28.59
CA GLY A 128 3.34 12.62 28.61
C GLY A 128 2.03 12.02 28.02
N LYS A 129 1.08 12.86 27.58
CA LYS A 129 -0.13 12.47 26.85
C LYS A 129 0.09 12.32 25.34
N LEU A 130 1.02 13.06 24.73
CA LEU A 130 1.27 13.03 23.29
C LEU A 130 1.84 11.67 22.82
N PRO A 131 2.82 11.05 23.52
CA PRO A 131 3.30 9.72 23.16
C PRO A 131 2.23 8.63 23.24
N MET A 132 1.28 8.75 24.20
CA MET A 132 0.18 7.78 24.34
C MET A 132 -0.82 7.88 23.18
N ILE A 133 -1.12 9.09 22.72
CA ILE A 133 -1.98 9.29 21.53
C ILE A 133 -1.27 8.76 20.28
N ASP A 134 0.03 9.03 20.11
CA ASP A 134 0.81 8.52 18.98
C ASP A 134 0.85 6.98 18.95
N PHE A 135 0.92 6.36 20.12
CA PHE A 135 0.84 4.90 20.26
C PHE A 135 -0.48 4.33 19.74
N ILE A 136 -1.61 4.88 20.21
CA ILE A 136 -2.95 4.39 19.80
C ILE A 136 -3.14 4.55 18.29
N ILE A 137 -2.78 5.72 17.75
CA ILE A 137 -2.86 5.97 16.31
C ILE A 137 -1.96 4.99 15.54
N THR A 138 -0.73 4.79 16.01
CA THR A 138 0.21 3.84 15.41
C THR A 138 -0.35 2.43 15.36
N VAL A 139 -1.00 1.94 16.42
CA VAL A 139 -1.63 0.61 16.47
C VAL A 139 -2.79 0.50 15.46
N ILE A 140 -3.68 1.49 15.42
CA ILE A 140 -4.81 1.52 14.47
C ILE A 140 -4.29 1.52 13.03
N ILE A 141 -3.29 2.36 12.73
CA ILE A 141 -2.70 2.43 11.40
C ILE A 141 -2.04 1.10 11.03
N SER A 142 -1.30 0.49 11.96
CA SER A 142 -0.64 -0.81 11.73
C SER A 142 -1.65 -1.89 11.34
N PHE A 143 -2.78 -1.96 12.05
CA PHE A 143 -3.85 -2.92 11.78
C PHE A 143 -4.49 -2.67 10.41
N LEU A 144 -4.90 -1.43 10.11
CA LEU A 144 -5.51 -1.08 8.83
C LEU A 144 -4.53 -1.24 7.65
N TRP A 145 -3.23 -1.02 7.88
CA TRP A 145 -2.17 -1.25 6.89
C TRP A 145 -2.05 -2.74 6.55
N LEU A 146 -2.09 -3.61 7.56
CA LEU A 146 -2.09 -5.06 7.37
C LEU A 146 -3.30 -5.51 6.54
N VAL A 147 -4.50 -5.07 6.91
CA VAL A 147 -5.75 -5.44 6.23
C VAL A 147 -5.73 -4.97 4.77
N SER A 148 -5.34 -3.71 4.53
CA SER A 148 -5.27 -3.15 3.17
C SER A 148 -4.21 -3.83 2.30
N THR A 149 -3.00 -4.06 2.83
CA THR A 149 -1.92 -4.76 2.12
C THR A 149 -2.32 -6.20 1.79
N SER A 150 -3.00 -6.89 2.70
CA SER A 150 -3.47 -8.27 2.49
C SER A 150 -4.58 -8.34 1.44
N ALA A 151 -5.55 -7.42 1.49
CA ALA A 151 -6.60 -7.30 0.49
C ALA A 151 -6.02 -7.01 -0.91
N TRP A 152 -5.00 -6.14 -0.97
CA TRP A 152 -4.30 -5.85 -2.21
C TRP A 152 -3.48 -7.03 -2.73
N ALA A 153 -2.77 -7.76 -1.85
CA ALA A 153 -2.03 -8.96 -2.23
C ALA A 153 -2.94 -10.02 -2.87
N LYS A 154 -4.14 -10.24 -2.29
CA LYS A 154 -5.15 -11.13 -2.88
C LYS A 154 -5.64 -10.62 -4.23
N ALA A 155 -6.03 -9.34 -4.31
CA ALA A 155 -6.49 -8.74 -5.55
C ALA A 155 -5.44 -8.87 -6.68
N LEU A 156 -4.15 -8.71 -6.36
CA LEU A 156 -3.07 -8.87 -7.33
C LEU A 156 -2.96 -10.31 -7.86
N VAL A 157 -3.12 -11.32 -7.01
CA VAL A 157 -3.13 -12.73 -7.45
C VAL A 157 -4.33 -12.99 -8.36
N ASP A 158 -5.49 -12.46 -8.00
CA ASP A 158 -6.71 -12.63 -8.78
C ASP A 158 -6.61 -11.88 -10.14
N ILE A 159 -5.97 -10.70 -10.20
CA ILE A 159 -5.64 -9.99 -11.45
C ILE A 159 -4.69 -10.81 -12.32
N LYS A 160 -3.60 -11.36 -11.77
CA LYS A 160 -2.66 -12.21 -12.52
C LYS A 160 -3.35 -13.45 -13.08
N THR A 161 -4.24 -14.05 -12.30
CA THR A 161 -5.00 -15.23 -12.72
C THR A 161 -5.96 -14.87 -13.86
N SER A 162 -6.64 -13.74 -13.76
CA SER A 162 -7.63 -13.28 -14.75
C SER A 162 -6.99 -12.72 -16.03
N THR A 163 -5.77 -12.21 -15.93
CA THR A 163 -5.02 -11.61 -17.07
C THR A 163 -4.05 -12.61 -17.70
N GLY A 164 -3.86 -13.80 -17.11
CA GLY A 164 -2.96 -14.85 -17.59
C GLY A 164 -3.59 -15.80 -18.61
N SER A 165 -3.07 -17.02 -18.69
CA SER A 165 -3.54 -18.06 -19.63
C SER A 165 -5.03 -18.39 -19.52
N ASN A 166 -5.65 -18.15 -18.35
CA ASN A 166 -7.09 -18.33 -18.14
C ASN A 166 -7.98 -17.33 -18.88
N ILE A 167 -7.42 -16.28 -19.50
CA ILE A 167 -8.19 -15.40 -20.39
C ILE A 167 -8.70 -16.15 -21.62
N VAL A 168 -7.96 -17.20 -22.04
CA VAL A 168 -8.28 -18.03 -23.21
C VAL A 168 -9.48 -18.95 -22.91
N THR A 169 -9.62 -19.43 -21.67
CA THR A 169 -10.76 -20.27 -21.27
C THR A 169 -12.04 -19.46 -21.02
N GLY A 170 -11.93 -18.15 -20.77
CA GLY A 170 -13.08 -17.25 -20.68
C GLY A 170 -13.73 -16.91 -22.03
N THR A 171 -13.12 -17.29 -23.15
CA THR A 171 -13.64 -17.03 -24.49
C THR A 171 -14.23 -18.30 -25.08
N GLU A 172 -15.54 -18.29 -25.36
CA GLU A 172 -16.31 -19.46 -25.84
C GLU A 172 -15.73 -20.04 -27.14
N TYR A 173 -15.20 -19.17 -28.02
CA TYR A 173 -14.55 -19.55 -29.29
C TYR A 173 -13.21 -20.30 -29.09
N CYS A 174 -12.41 -19.88 -28.12
CA CYS A 174 -11.13 -20.54 -27.81
C CYS A 174 -11.34 -21.88 -27.09
N THR A 175 -12.48 -22.05 -26.41
CA THR A 175 -12.87 -23.31 -25.76
C THR A 175 -13.39 -24.33 -26.77
N THR A 176 -14.07 -23.88 -27.83
CA THR A 176 -14.60 -24.75 -28.90
C THR A 176 -13.55 -25.15 -29.94
N GLN A 177 -12.46 -24.38 -30.08
CA GLN A 177 -11.34 -24.70 -30.99
C GLN A 177 -9.99 -24.67 -30.26
N PRO A 178 -9.66 -25.70 -29.47
CA PRO A 178 -8.39 -25.80 -28.75
C PRO A 178 -7.24 -25.96 -29.77
N GLY A 179 -6.54 -24.86 -30.07
CA GLY A 179 -5.44 -24.82 -31.04
C GLY A 179 -5.29 -23.50 -31.83
N PHE A 180 -6.28 -22.61 -31.76
CA PHE A 180 -6.27 -21.34 -32.51
C PHE A 180 -6.03 -20.09 -31.64
N CYS A 181 -6.06 -20.23 -30.31
CA CYS A 181 -5.81 -19.15 -29.38
C CYS A 181 -4.59 -19.47 -28.53
N HIS A 182 -3.55 -18.64 -28.63
CA HIS A 182 -2.39 -18.71 -27.76
C HIS A 182 -2.32 -17.43 -26.92
N PHE A 183 -2.20 -17.62 -25.61
CA PHE A 183 -1.92 -16.51 -24.72
C PHE A 183 -0.49 -16.04 -24.96
N ASN A 184 -0.30 -14.77 -25.34
CA ASN A 184 1.03 -14.18 -25.39
C ASN A 184 1.29 -13.45 -24.06
N GLU A 185 2.55 -13.42 -23.65
CA GLU A 185 2.94 -13.03 -22.29
C GLU A 185 2.37 -11.69 -21.82
N ILE A 186 2.04 -11.61 -20.53
CA ILE A 186 1.74 -10.34 -19.86
C ILE A 186 3.04 -9.53 -19.76
N ARG A 187 3.09 -8.31 -20.32
CA ARG A 187 4.24 -7.44 -20.08
C ARG A 187 4.17 -6.82 -18.68
N ARG A 188 5.15 -7.20 -17.85
CA ARG A 188 5.66 -6.53 -16.64
C ARG A 188 4.60 -6.15 -15.58
N MET A 189 4.21 -7.13 -14.75
CA MET A 189 3.54 -6.91 -13.45
C MET A 189 4.51 -6.73 -12.27
N GLY A 190 5.81 -6.50 -12.57
CA GLY A 190 6.85 -6.33 -11.56
C GLY A 190 6.57 -5.18 -10.59
N SER A 191 6.06 -4.05 -11.07
CA SER A 191 5.70 -2.90 -10.21
C SER A 191 4.63 -3.26 -9.19
N LEU A 192 3.61 -4.04 -9.58
CA LEU A 192 2.56 -4.48 -8.68
C LEU A 192 3.10 -5.46 -7.63
N ASN A 193 4.01 -6.36 -8.01
CA ASN A 193 4.68 -7.25 -7.04
C ASN A 193 5.50 -6.46 -6.03
N VAL A 194 6.25 -5.46 -6.50
CA VAL A 194 7.03 -4.56 -5.63
C VAL A 194 6.10 -3.83 -4.67
N SER A 195 4.93 -3.37 -5.12
CA SER A 195 3.95 -2.69 -4.25
C SER A 195 3.51 -3.54 -3.06
N VAL A 196 3.30 -4.86 -3.27
CA VAL A 196 2.92 -5.80 -2.20
C VAL A 196 4.08 -6.06 -1.24
N VAL A 197 5.28 -6.29 -1.78
CA VAL A 197 6.49 -6.50 -0.95
C VAL A 197 6.78 -5.27 -0.10
N VAL A 198 6.75 -4.08 -0.70
CA VAL A 198 6.89 -2.80 -0.01
C VAL A 198 5.80 -2.62 1.06
N GLY A 199 4.55 -2.98 0.76
CA GLY A 199 3.45 -2.97 1.74
C GLY A 199 3.76 -3.79 2.98
N PHE A 200 4.24 -5.04 2.82
CA PHE A 200 4.60 -5.89 3.95
C PHE A 200 5.88 -5.44 4.68
N LEU A 201 6.87 -4.90 3.97
CA LEU A 201 8.03 -4.29 4.62
C LEU A 201 7.64 -3.09 5.49
N ASN A 202 6.70 -2.26 5.01
CA ASN A 202 6.19 -1.14 5.79
C ASN A 202 5.45 -1.62 7.05
N LEU A 203 4.76 -2.77 7.00
CA LEU A 203 4.12 -3.37 8.17
C LEU A 203 5.14 -3.72 9.29
N ILE A 204 6.32 -4.22 8.92
CA ILE A 204 7.39 -4.51 9.88
C ILE A 204 7.87 -3.21 10.54
N LEU A 205 7.99 -2.13 9.78
CA LEU A 205 8.32 -0.82 10.32
C LEU A 205 7.24 -0.28 11.26
N TRP A 206 5.96 -0.53 10.96
CA TRP A 206 4.84 -0.18 11.83
C TRP A 206 4.90 -0.93 13.16
N ALA A 207 5.16 -2.23 13.14
CA ALA A 207 5.36 -3.03 14.35
C ALA A 207 6.58 -2.56 15.16
N GLY A 208 7.70 -2.27 14.49
CA GLY A 208 8.90 -1.72 15.12
C GLY A 208 8.64 -0.37 15.77
N ASN A 209 7.94 0.53 15.07
CA ASN A 209 7.57 1.84 15.61
C ASN A 209 6.63 1.70 16.81
N ALA A 210 5.63 0.82 16.76
CA ALA A 210 4.73 0.58 17.88
C ALA A 210 5.49 0.15 19.14
N TRP A 211 6.50 -0.71 18.99
CA TRP A 211 7.38 -1.13 20.10
C TRP A 211 8.20 0.04 20.67
N PHE A 212 8.81 0.88 19.83
CA PHE A 212 9.59 2.02 20.31
C PHE A 212 8.71 3.08 20.99
N VAL A 213 7.55 3.40 20.40
CA VAL A 213 6.59 4.33 21.00
C VAL A 213 6.06 3.78 22.32
N TYR A 214 5.80 2.46 22.41
CA TYR A 214 5.37 1.81 23.65
C TYR A 214 6.35 2.05 24.82
N LYS A 215 7.67 1.95 24.58
CA LYS A 215 8.67 2.19 25.64
C LYS A 215 8.69 3.63 26.15
N GLU A 216 8.29 4.59 25.32
CA GLU A 216 8.17 6.01 25.66
C GLU A 216 6.85 6.33 26.37
N THR A 217 5.89 5.38 26.43
CA THR A 217 4.65 5.58 27.18
C THR A 217 4.85 5.36 28.69
N ASN A 218 4.06 6.09 29.48
CA ASN A 218 3.97 5.91 30.94
C ASN A 218 3.51 4.51 31.39
N LEU A 219 3.08 3.64 30.46
CA LEU A 219 2.72 2.26 30.75
C LEU A 219 3.96 1.37 30.97
N HIS A 220 5.09 1.70 30.31
CA HIS A 220 6.34 0.96 30.41
C HIS A 220 7.34 1.62 31.37
N ASN A 221 7.40 2.96 31.37
CA ASN A 221 8.11 3.75 32.37
C ASN A 221 7.07 4.52 33.20
N PRO A 222 6.46 3.90 34.23
CA PRO A 222 5.61 4.65 35.13
C PRO A 222 6.44 5.82 35.69
N PRO A 223 5.88 7.05 35.72
CA PRO A 223 6.57 8.16 36.35
C PRO A 223 6.92 7.72 37.76
N SER A 224 8.19 7.82 38.13
CA SER A 224 8.67 7.48 39.46
C SER A 224 7.67 8.04 40.45
N SER A 225 6.95 7.15 41.15
CA SER A 225 6.10 7.55 42.25
C SER A 225 6.98 8.41 43.13
N ALA A 226 6.65 9.70 43.23
CA ALA A 226 7.28 10.57 44.21
C ALA A 226 7.26 9.78 45.51
N SER A 227 8.45 9.44 46.04
CA SER A 227 8.54 8.79 47.34
C SER A 227 7.68 9.61 48.30
N PRO A 228 6.71 9.01 48.98
CA PRO A 228 6.02 9.68 50.07
C PRO A 228 7.02 9.79 51.21
N ASN A 229 7.85 10.82 51.17
CA ASN A 229 8.59 11.34 52.32
C ASN A 229 8.84 12.83 52.07
N ASP A 230 7.74 13.56 51.99
CA ASP A 230 7.72 14.94 52.44
C ASP A 230 7.99 14.98 53.95
N THR A 231 8.75 16.00 54.35
CA THR A 231 8.72 16.64 55.68
C THR A 231 9.24 15.84 56.89
N SER A 232 10.56 15.68 57.00
CA SER A 232 11.20 15.86 58.31
C SER A 232 11.54 17.34 58.49
N SER A 233 10.72 18.01 59.28
CA SER A 233 10.88 19.37 59.82
C SER A 233 12.33 19.72 60.22
N PRO A 234 12.76 20.99 60.08
CA PRO A 234 14.06 21.42 60.58
C PRO A 234 14.04 21.42 62.11
N SER A 235 14.97 20.69 62.73
CA SER A 235 15.23 20.82 64.17
C SER A 235 15.82 22.22 64.42
N PRO A 236 15.29 23.00 65.37
CA PRO A 236 15.81 24.33 65.66
C PRO A 236 17.18 24.25 66.34
N SER A 237 18.01 25.26 66.05
CA SER A 237 19.36 25.46 66.55
C SER A 237 19.42 25.74 68.05
N GLY A 238 20.46 25.21 68.72
CA GLY A 238 21.18 25.89 69.81
C GLY A 238 20.78 25.59 71.26
N MET A 239 21.63 24.83 71.97
CA MET A 239 22.44 25.25 73.14
C MET A 239 23.39 24.13 73.53
#